data_AF-A0A2N9L2K9-F1
#
_entry.id   AF-A0A2N9L2K9-F1
#
_cell.length_a   1.000
_cell.length_b   1.000
_cell.length_c   1.000
_cell.angle_alpha   90.00
_cell.angle_beta   90.00
_cell.angle_gamma   90.00
#
_symmetry.space_group_name_H-M   'P 1'
#
loop_
_entity.id
_entity.type
_entity.pdbx_description
1 polymer ?
#
loop_
_entity_poly.entity_id
_entity_poly.type
_entity_poly.pdbx_seq_one_letter_code
_entity_poly.pdbx_strand_id
1 'polypeptide(L)'
;MTSEDIRNRKWTEAEKQAIRRGAAKQAAGDDSDIDCSDIPRLTPEQLAQMVRLRGPRRKQAVSVRLDPEVLVWLRSKGEGHLTRINDILTNLMEAERKSRKSAS
;
A
#
# COMPACT_ATOMS: atom_id res chain seq x y z
N MET A 1 27.86 8.09 8.55
CA MET A 1 26.75 8.30 9.51
C MET A 1 26.14 6.93 9.80
N THR A 2 26.20 6.48 11.04
CA THR A 2 25.69 5.16 11.45
C THR A 2 24.30 5.27 12.08
N SER A 3 23.57 4.15 12.16
CA SER A 3 22.23 4.10 12.78
C SER A 3 22.24 4.43 14.28
N GLU A 4 23.39 4.28 14.94
CA GLU A 4 23.57 4.66 16.36
C GLU A 4 23.79 6.16 16.52
N ASP A 5 24.51 6.80 15.59
CA ASP A 5 24.71 8.26 15.57
C ASP A 5 23.39 9.03 15.43
N ILE A 6 22.46 8.52 14.62
CA ILE A 6 21.14 9.13 14.41
C ILE A 6 20.32 9.08 15.71
N ARG A 7 20.39 7.97 16.44
CA ARG A 7 19.60 7.72 17.64
C ARG A 7 20.06 8.57 18.82
N ASN A 8 21.38 8.77 18.94
CA ASN A 8 21.98 9.50 20.06
C ASN A 8 22.20 10.99 19.79
N ARG A 9 21.81 11.49 18.60
CA ARG A 9 21.98 12.89 18.23
C ARG A 9 21.18 13.80 19.15
N LYS A 10 21.86 14.76 19.80
CA LYS A 10 21.22 15.86 20.53
C LYS A 10 20.94 17.02 19.59
N TRP A 11 19.68 17.43 19.52
CA TRP A 11 19.21 18.49 18.64
C TRP A 11 19.40 19.85 19.31
N THR A 12 19.87 20.82 18.55
CA THR A 12 19.94 22.23 18.94
C THR A 12 18.54 22.85 19.01
N GLU A 13 18.39 23.95 19.76
CA GLU A 13 17.10 24.65 19.86
C GLU A 13 16.63 25.22 18.51
N ALA A 14 17.56 25.64 17.65
CA ALA A 14 17.24 26.10 16.30
C ALA A 14 16.63 24.98 15.44
N GLU A 15 17.20 23.77 15.49
CA GLU A 15 16.67 22.61 14.76
C GLU A 15 15.29 22.19 15.29
N LYS A 16 15.10 22.19 16.62
CA LYS A 16 13.78 21.92 17.23
C LYS A 16 12.75 22.97 16.79
N GLN A 17 13.14 24.24 16.75
CA GLN A 17 12.25 25.32 16.31
C GLN A 17 11.88 25.18 14.83
N ALA A 18 12.83 24.79 13.97
CA ALA A 18 12.56 24.54 12.55
C ALA A 18 11.54 23.40 12.36
N ILE A 19 11.69 22.28 13.08
CA ILE A 19 10.71 21.19 13.06
C ILE A 19 9.34 21.65 13.53
N ARG A 20 9.27 22.40 14.64
CA ARG A 20 7.98 22.89 15.16
C ARG A 20 7.26 23.76 14.14
N ARG A 21 7.98 24.62 13.42
CA ARG A 21 7.41 25.45 12.35
C ARG A 21 6.93 24.59 11.17
N GLY A 22 7.71 23.60 10.75
CA GLY A 22 7.30 22.65 9.71
C GLY A 22 6.05 21.86 10.10
N ALA A 23 5.99 21.35 11.33
CA ALA A 23 4.84 20.63 11.85
C ALA A 23 3.59 21.52 11.95
N ALA A 24 3.75 22.79 12.34
CA ALA A 24 2.65 23.75 12.37
C ALA A 24 2.09 24.06 10.96
N LYS A 25 2.97 24.24 9.96
CA LYS A 25 2.56 24.40 8.55
C LYS A 25 1.81 23.18 8.04
N GLN A 26 2.34 21.98 8.28
CA GLN A 26 1.68 20.72 7.90
C GLN A 26 0.32 20.55 8.56
N ALA A 27 0.20 20.84 9.86
CA ALA A 27 -1.07 20.78 10.57
C ALA A 27 -2.11 21.79 10.03
N ALA A 28 -1.66 22.92 9.50
CA ALA A 28 -2.50 23.90 8.85
C ALA A 28 -2.86 23.54 7.39
N GLY A 29 -2.25 22.49 6.82
CA GLY A 29 -2.43 22.10 5.42
C GLY A 29 -1.83 23.11 4.43
N ASP A 30 -0.82 23.88 4.87
CA ASP A 30 -0.17 24.88 4.03
C ASP A 30 0.89 24.22 3.13
N ASP A 31 0.43 23.80 1.95
CA ASP A 31 1.25 23.20 0.89
C ASP A 31 1.61 24.23 -0.21
N SER A 32 1.39 25.53 0.04
CA SER A 32 1.56 26.59 -0.97
C SER A 32 2.99 26.73 -1.50
N ASP A 33 3.98 26.38 -0.68
CA ASP A 33 5.41 26.41 -1.00
C ASP A 33 5.88 25.14 -1.76
N ILE A 34 5.02 24.14 -1.99
CA ILE A 34 5.40 22.88 -2.64
C ILE A 34 5.29 23.02 -4.17
N ASP A 35 6.42 22.97 -4.85
CA ASP A 35 6.46 22.87 -6.30
C ASP A 35 6.03 21.46 -6.75
N CYS A 36 4.94 21.39 -7.51
CA CYS A 36 4.42 20.16 -8.11
C CYS A 36 4.49 20.18 -9.65
N SER A 37 5.29 21.08 -10.23
CA SER A 37 5.33 21.28 -11.69
C SER A 37 5.83 20.05 -12.47
N ASP A 38 6.62 19.19 -11.83
CA ASP A 38 7.16 17.95 -12.35
C ASP A 38 6.24 16.73 -12.15
N ILE A 39 5.24 16.85 -11.27
CA ILE A 39 4.33 15.75 -10.89
C ILE A 39 2.89 16.13 -11.29
N PRO A 40 2.43 15.74 -12.50
CA PRO A 40 1.09 16.07 -12.94
C PRO A 40 0.03 15.42 -12.03
N ARG A 41 -1.06 16.14 -11.77
CA ARG A 41 -2.20 15.59 -11.00
C ARG A 41 -2.82 14.42 -11.75
N LEU A 42 -3.07 13.33 -11.03
CA LEU A 42 -3.74 12.16 -11.57
C LEU A 42 -5.23 12.45 -11.82
N THR A 43 -5.76 11.95 -12.94
CA THR A 43 -7.19 12.02 -13.22
C THR A 43 -7.96 10.97 -12.42
N PRO A 44 -9.28 11.15 -12.18
CA PRO A 44 -10.12 10.14 -11.53
C PRO A 44 -10.09 8.79 -12.23
N GLU A 45 -10.01 8.78 -13.56
CA GLU A 45 -9.94 7.54 -14.37
C GLU A 45 -8.62 6.81 -14.14
N GLN A 46 -7.50 7.55 -14.10
CA GLN A 46 -6.19 6.99 -13.80
C GLN A 46 -6.15 6.41 -12.39
N LEU A 47 -6.72 7.12 -11.41
CA LEU A 47 -6.83 6.63 -10.03
C LEU A 47 -7.69 5.37 -9.92
N ALA A 48 -8.79 5.30 -10.67
CA ALA A 48 -9.69 4.14 -10.68
C ALA A 48 -9.00 2.89 -11.25
N GLN A 49 -8.03 3.06 -12.16
CA GLN A 49 -7.26 1.98 -12.75
C GLN A 49 -6.08 1.51 -11.88
N MET A 50 -5.71 2.28 -10.85
CA MET A 50 -4.61 1.90 -9.97
C MET A 50 -4.96 0.68 -9.13
N VAL A 51 -4.19 -0.39 -9.32
CA VAL A 51 -4.26 -1.56 -8.45
C VAL A 51 -3.53 -1.23 -7.16
N ARG A 52 -4.23 -1.39 -6.02
CA ARG A 52 -3.57 -1.30 -4.72
C ARG A 52 -2.44 -2.32 -4.67
N LEU A 53 -1.20 -1.84 -4.54
CA LEU A 53 -0.08 -2.64 -4.09
C LEU A 53 -0.46 -3.19 -2.71
N ARG A 54 -0.95 -4.43 -2.67
CA ARG A 54 -1.06 -5.19 -1.43
C ARG A 54 0.39 -5.40 -1.00
N GLY A 55 0.88 -4.53 -0.12
CA GLY A 55 2.23 -4.64 0.44
C GLY A 55 2.51 -6.04 0.99
N PRO A 56 3.77 -6.42 1.21
CA PRO A 56 4.14 -7.79 1.56
C PRO A 56 3.48 -8.21 2.88
N ARG A 57 2.31 -8.84 2.78
CA ARG A 57 1.67 -9.52 3.89
C ARG A 57 2.37 -10.86 4.07
N ARG A 58 2.71 -11.18 5.32
CA ARG A 58 3.20 -12.51 5.68
C ARG A 58 2.16 -13.54 5.23
N LYS A 59 2.55 -14.40 4.28
CA LYS A 59 1.73 -15.53 3.81
C LYS A 59 2.00 -16.73 4.70
N GLN A 60 0.96 -17.45 5.09
CA GLN A 60 1.12 -18.74 5.75
C GLN A 60 1.24 -19.82 4.69
N ALA A 61 2.30 -20.64 4.77
CA ALA A 61 2.46 -21.79 3.89
C ALA A 61 1.47 -22.88 4.31
N VAL A 62 0.51 -23.16 3.44
CA VAL A 62 -0.52 -24.20 3.64
C VAL A 62 -0.54 -25.14 2.44
N SER A 63 -0.81 -26.42 2.69
CA SER A 63 -1.02 -27.41 1.63
C SER A 63 -2.52 -27.54 1.37
N VAL A 64 -2.94 -27.25 0.13
CA VAL A 64 -4.35 -27.30 -0.30
C VAL A 64 -4.44 -28.21 -1.52
N ARG A 65 -5.47 -29.05 -1.56
CA ARG A 65 -5.80 -29.85 -2.76
C ARG A 65 -6.71 -29.03 -3.67
N LEU A 66 -6.33 -28.92 -4.93
CA LEU A 66 -7.11 -28.27 -5.97
C LEU A 66 -7.49 -29.30 -7.03
N ASP A 67 -8.61 -29.06 -7.69
CA ASP A 67 -9.01 -29.85 -8.85
C ASP A 67 -7.92 -29.79 -9.94
N PRO A 68 -7.56 -30.91 -10.59
CA PRO A 68 -6.61 -30.93 -11.69
C PRO A 68 -6.91 -29.92 -12.80
N GLU A 69 -8.18 -29.76 -13.21
CA GLU A 69 -8.57 -28.85 -14.29
C GLU A 69 -8.35 -27.38 -13.91
N VAL A 70 -8.66 -27.05 -12.66
CA VAL A 70 -8.43 -25.70 -12.11
C VAL A 70 -6.94 -25.39 -12.08
N LEU A 71 -6.10 -26.36 -11.70
CA LEU A 71 -4.65 -26.17 -11.68
C LEU A 71 -4.07 -25.98 -13.09
N VAL A 72 -4.55 -26.76 -14.07
CA VAL A 72 -4.17 -26.60 -15.48
C VAL A 72 -4.57 -25.23 -16.01
N TRP A 73 -5.81 -24.82 -15.75
CA TRP A 73 -6.30 -23.49 -16.13
C TRP A 73 -5.48 -22.36 -15.50
N LEU A 74 -5.15 -22.45 -14.22
CA LEU A 74 -4.31 -21.44 -13.54
C LEU A 74 -2.90 -21.36 -14.13
N ARG A 75 -2.29 -22.51 -14.44
CA ARG A 75 -0.97 -22.57 -15.10
C ARG A 75 -1.01 -21.98 -16.51
N SER A 76 -2.13 -22.12 -17.23
CA SER A 76 -2.29 -21.53 -18.57
C SER A 76 -2.23 -19.99 -18.58
N LYS A 77 -2.38 -19.32 -17.42
CA LYS A 77 -2.35 -17.86 -17.30
C LYS A 77 -0.94 -17.29 -17.11
N GLY A 78 0.10 -18.12 -17.19
CA GLY A 78 1.50 -17.72 -17.08
C GLY A 78 2.09 -17.96 -15.70
N GLU A 79 3.26 -17.36 -15.46
CA GLU A 79 3.96 -17.46 -14.19
C GLU A 79 3.17 -16.83 -13.03
N GLY A 80 3.40 -17.31 -11.81
CA GLY A 80 2.74 -16.76 -10.62
C GLY A 80 1.34 -17.30 -10.31
N HIS A 81 0.96 -18.48 -10.83
CA HIS A 81 -0.31 -19.15 -10.51
C HIS A 81 -0.59 -19.24 -9.00
N LEU A 82 0.42 -19.45 -8.15
CA LEU A 82 0.27 -19.44 -6.68
C LEU A 82 -0.14 -18.05 -6.13
N THR A 83 0.44 -16.98 -6.66
CA THR A 83 0.03 -15.61 -6.30
C THR A 83 -1.40 -15.34 -6.77
N ARG A 84 -1.74 -15.81 -7.97
CA ARG A 84 -3.07 -15.65 -8.56
C ARG A 84 -4.16 -16.35 -7.76
N ILE A 85 -3.89 -17.54 -7.21
CA ILE A 85 -4.79 -18.23 -6.28
C ILE A 85 -5.13 -17.32 -5.10
N ASN A 86 -4.11 -16.75 -4.47
CA ASN A 86 -4.32 -15.88 -3.32
C ASN A 86 -5.10 -14.61 -3.69
N ASP A 87 -4.87 -14.03 -4.87
CA ASP A 87 -5.57 -12.84 -5.33
C ASP A 87 -7.06 -13.10 -5.57
N ILE A 88 -7.39 -14.23 -6.21
CA ILE A 88 -8.78 -14.67 -6.42
C ILE A 88 -9.50 -14.82 -5.07
N LEU A 89 -8.90 -15.55 -4.13
CA LEU A 89 -9.48 -15.78 -2.80
C LEU A 89 -9.66 -14.48 -2.02
N THR A 90 -8.67 -13.58 -2.09
CA THR A 90 -8.75 -12.29 -1.39
C THR A 90 -9.85 -11.40 -1.96
N ASN A 91 -10.01 -11.37 -3.29
CA ASN A 91 -11.07 -10.60 -3.94
C ASN A 91 -12.46 -11.13 -3.58
N LEU A 92 -12.63 -12.46 -3.53
CA LEU A 92 -13.87 -13.08 -3.08
C LEU A 92 -14.19 -12.71 -1.62
N MET A 93 -13.23 -12.87 -0.71
CA MET A 93 -13.37 -12.49 0.70
C MET A 93 -13.72 -10.99 0.87
N GLU A 94 -13.11 -10.11 0.08
CA GLU A 94 -13.41 -8.67 0.11
C GLU A 94 -14.83 -8.37 -0.40
N ALA A 95 -15.28 -9.05 -1.46
CA ALA A 95 -16.63 -8.91 -1.99
C ALA A 95 -17.69 -9.35 -0.96
N GLU A 96 -17.48 -10.50 -0.31
CA GLU A 96 -18.37 -10.98 0.77
C GLU A 96 -18.40 -10.04 1.98
N ARG A 97 -17.24 -9.46 2.34
CA ARG A 97 -17.17 -8.48 3.43
C ARG A 97 -17.94 -7.20 3.11
N LYS A 98 -17.93 -6.77 1.84
CA LYS A 98 -18.68 -5.59 1.39
C LYS A 98 -20.19 -5.87 1.43
N SER A 99 -20.64 -7.01 0.92
CA SER A 99 -22.07 -7.36 0.93
C SER A 99 -22.63 -7.51 2.35
N ARG A 100 -21.85 -8.08 3.28
CA ARG A 100 -22.25 -8.20 4.69
C ARG A 100 -22.33 -6.86 5.41
N LYS A 101 -21.49 -5.89 5.05
CA LYS A 101 -21.52 -4.53 5.62
C LYS A 101 -22.68 -3.67 5.09
N SER A 102 -23.20 -3.96 3.90
CA SER A 102 -24.38 -3.27 3.35
C SER A 102 -25.71 -3.87 3.84
N ALA A 103 -25.68 -5.05 4.46
CA ALA A 103 -26.84 -5.74 5.01
C ALA A 103 -27.00 -5.55 6.54
N SER A 104 -26.11 -4.78 7.17
CA SER A 104 -26.12 -4.41 8.59
C SER A 104 -26.18 -2.91 8.72
#